data_AF-A0A9P7EH27-F1
#
_entry.id   AF-A0A9P7EH27-F1
#
_cell.length_a   1.000
_cell.length_b   1.000
_cell.length_c   1.000
_cell.angle_alpha   90.00
_cell.angle_beta   90.00
_cell.angle_gamma   90.00
#
_symmetry.space_group_name_H-M   'P 1'
#
loop_
_entity.id
_entity.type
_entity.pdbx_description
1 polymer ?
#
loop_
_entity_poly.entity_id
_entity_poly.type
_entity_poly.pdbx_seq_one_letter_code
_entity_poly.pdbx_strand_id
1 'polypeptide(L)'
;MTTYCPYPTQVEFIIESQWGLGMFLYVASSHLPFVCVSLNVLVIFQPDAPLPLCRSYEIANTYIELLSMFFDECIFALRAFAVWERERWPAIFAIVNIIAYLVPIIICFKEFDSSVSGECWIPGVFGYLGTKLRSKVYVVYGLLAVVELQILFLLLYRAVKGHGGWKTDNRLMRGLLQHNLLYFSSSFGWFSHITKYLLHIYLLGATAFTLGVVLTAIFLPFPFAHVVAEFVYSQFVGDDYLFDSSSQVIVQAVLVTRMHRDFWRSNRTSCGTHTDISFTTWMAAVPDII
;
A
#
# COMPACT_ATOMS: atom_id res chain seq x y z
N MET A 1 -3.33 -38.57 -21.24
CA MET A 1 -2.59 -38.56 -19.96
C MET A 1 -2.49 -37.12 -19.51
N THR A 2 -3.28 -36.71 -18.52
CA THR A 2 -3.18 -35.40 -17.87
C THR A 2 -2.07 -35.49 -16.83
N THR A 3 -0.93 -34.85 -17.10
CA THR A 3 0.16 -34.71 -16.14
C THR A 3 -0.31 -33.82 -14.98
N TYR A 4 -0.43 -34.40 -13.79
CA TYR A 4 -0.65 -33.63 -12.57
C TYR A 4 0.64 -32.89 -12.22
N CYS A 5 0.60 -31.56 -12.20
CA CYS A 5 1.69 -30.78 -11.61
C CYS A 5 1.57 -30.85 -10.08
N PRO A 6 2.52 -31.48 -9.36
CA PRO A 6 2.53 -31.43 -7.90
C PRO A 6 2.65 -29.98 -7.47
N TYR A 7 1.80 -29.56 -6.53
CA TYR A 7 1.81 -28.20 -6.00
C TYR A 7 3.09 -28.04 -5.15
N PRO A 8 4.10 -27.27 -5.59
CA PRO A 8 5.26 -27.06 -4.75
C PRO A 8 4.81 -26.30 -3.50
N THR A 9 5.34 -26.72 -2.35
CA THR A 9 5.08 -26.04 -1.08
C THR A 9 5.61 -24.60 -1.19
N GLN A 10 4.96 -23.63 -0.53
CA GLN A 10 5.37 -22.22 -0.63
C GLN A 10 6.84 -22.01 -0.21
N VAL A 11 7.35 -22.88 0.65
CA VAL A 11 8.73 -22.86 1.16
C VAL A 11 9.74 -23.21 0.08
N GLU A 12 9.51 -24.27 -0.70
CA GLU A 12 10.40 -24.63 -1.82
C GLU A 12 10.50 -23.51 -2.86
N PHE A 13 9.38 -22.83 -3.13
CA PHE A 13 9.35 -21.74 -4.08
C PHE A 13 10.17 -20.52 -3.63
N ILE A 14 10.15 -20.20 -2.33
CA ILE A 14 10.96 -19.10 -1.76
C ILE A 14 12.45 -19.45 -1.83
N ILE A 15 12.80 -20.72 -1.65
CA ILE A 15 14.19 -21.19 -1.65
C ILE A 15 14.77 -21.23 -3.07
N GLU A 16 13.99 -21.66 -4.07
CA GLU A 16 14.46 -21.77 -5.46
C GLU A 16 14.34 -20.47 -6.27
N SER A 17 13.52 -19.51 -5.84
CA SER A 17 13.40 -18.24 -6.55
C SER A 17 14.70 -17.44 -6.43
N GLN A 18 15.26 -17.02 -7.56
CA GLN A 18 16.32 -16.02 -7.56
C GLN A 18 15.80 -14.76 -6.85
N TRP A 19 16.54 -14.31 -5.83
CA TRP A 19 16.15 -13.19 -4.97
C TRP A 19 16.24 -11.87 -5.76
N GLY A 20 15.18 -11.56 -6.51
CA GLY A 20 15.03 -10.27 -7.17
C GLY A 20 14.62 -9.17 -6.19
N LEU A 21 14.88 -7.91 -6.56
CA LEU A 21 14.53 -6.74 -5.76
C LEU A 21 13.01 -6.67 -5.45
N GLY A 22 12.16 -7.18 -6.35
CA GLY A 22 10.71 -7.28 -6.12
C GLY A 22 10.32 -8.26 -5.02
N MET A 23 11.07 -9.36 -4.86
CA MET A 23 10.84 -10.33 -3.77
C MET A 23 11.24 -9.74 -2.42
N PHE A 24 12.35 -9.00 -2.37
CA PHE A 24 12.77 -8.30 -1.16
C PHE A 24 11.71 -7.29 -0.71
N LEU A 25 11.27 -6.42 -1.62
CA LEU A 25 10.21 -5.44 -1.33
C LEU A 25 8.93 -6.11 -0.82
N TYR A 26 8.56 -7.23 -1.44
CA TYR A 26 7.39 -8.01 -1.03
C TYR A 26 7.53 -8.61 0.38
N VAL A 27 8.66 -9.25 0.68
CA VAL A 27 8.89 -9.82 2.01
C VAL A 27 8.88 -8.70 3.05
N ALA A 28 9.52 -7.57 2.76
CA ALA A 28 9.52 -6.43 3.66
C ALA A 28 8.10 -5.90 3.92
N SER A 29 7.33 -5.59 2.87
CA SER A 29 5.97 -5.03 3.05
C SER A 29 4.97 -6.00 3.67
N SER A 30 5.17 -7.32 3.49
CA SER A 30 4.33 -8.33 4.14
C SER A 30 4.68 -8.56 5.61
N HIS A 31 5.94 -8.44 6.02
CA HIS A 31 6.37 -8.79 7.38
C HIS A 31 6.45 -7.59 8.33
N LEU A 32 6.75 -6.39 7.84
CA LEU A 32 6.85 -5.18 8.68
C LEU A 32 5.56 -4.85 9.44
N PRO A 33 4.35 -4.96 8.85
CA PRO A 33 3.10 -4.80 9.60
C PRO A 33 3.00 -5.71 10.83
N PHE A 34 3.48 -6.96 10.75
CA PHE A 34 3.47 -7.87 11.89
C PHE A 34 4.46 -7.44 12.98
N VAL A 35 5.61 -6.88 12.60
CA VAL A 35 6.57 -6.32 13.56
C VAL A 35 5.96 -5.10 14.26
N CYS A 36 5.30 -4.21 13.53
CA CYS A 36 4.56 -3.07 14.07
C CYS A 36 3.50 -3.53 15.10
N VAL A 37 2.63 -4.48 14.73
CA VAL A 37 1.64 -5.05 15.65
C VAL A 37 2.31 -5.67 16.88
N SER A 38 3.43 -6.38 16.71
CA SER A 38 4.16 -6.99 17.81
C SER A 38 4.74 -5.94 18.77
N LEU A 39 5.28 -4.84 18.26
CA LEU A 39 5.76 -3.72 19.09
C LEU A 39 4.61 -3.07 19.86
N ASN A 40 3.47 -2.84 19.20
CA ASN A 40 2.29 -2.29 19.87
C ASN A 40 1.78 -3.22 20.98
N VAL A 41 1.77 -4.53 20.75
CA VAL A 41 1.42 -5.53 21.75
C VAL A 41 2.41 -5.52 22.92
N LEU A 42 3.71 -5.38 22.66
CA LEU A 42 4.73 -5.25 23.72
C LEU A 42 4.51 -4.01 24.59
N VAL A 43 4.17 -2.87 23.98
CA VAL A 43 3.85 -1.63 24.71
C VAL A 43 2.63 -1.84 25.62
N ILE A 44 1.59 -2.52 25.15
CA ILE A 44 0.39 -2.82 25.94
C ILE A 44 0.71 -3.75 27.13
N PHE A 45 1.58 -4.74 26.94
CA PHE A 45 1.91 -5.70 28.00
C PHE A 45 2.92 -5.17 29.03
N GLN A 46 3.55 -4.02 28.81
CA GLN A 46 4.53 -3.43 29.72
C GLN A 46 4.11 -2.02 30.17
N PRO A 47 3.02 -1.88 30.96
CA PRO A 47 2.53 -0.58 31.41
C PRO A 47 3.55 0.19 32.28
N ASP A 48 4.44 -0.55 32.96
CA ASP A 48 5.48 0.01 33.83
C ASP A 48 6.85 0.16 33.13
N ALA A 49 6.88 0.12 31.79
CA ALA A 49 8.12 0.27 31.03
C ALA A 49 8.79 1.63 31.35
N PRO A 50 10.12 1.67 31.51
CA PRO A 50 10.81 2.92 31.75
C PRO A 50 10.65 3.86 30.55
N LEU A 51 10.47 5.16 30.81
CA LEU A 51 10.35 6.24 29.84
C LEU A 51 11.23 6.10 28.57
N PRO A 52 12.56 5.84 28.67
CA PRO A 52 13.40 5.69 27.48
C PRO A 52 13.03 4.49 26.59
N LEU A 53 12.53 3.39 27.17
CA LEU A 53 12.15 2.18 26.44
C LEU A 53 10.86 2.39 25.65
N CYS A 54 9.85 2.99 26.30
CA CYS A 54 8.59 3.38 25.66
C CYS A 54 8.82 4.30 24.45
N ARG A 55 9.65 5.33 24.63
CA ARG A 55 10.05 6.24 23.54
C ARG A 55 10.75 5.50 22.40
N SER A 56 11.60 4.52 22.72
CA SER A 56 12.24 3.70 21.71
C SER A 56 11.24 2.86 20.92
N TYR A 57 10.20 2.33 21.56
CA TYR A 57 9.15 1.57 20.88
C TYR A 57 8.30 2.45 19.97
N GLU A 58 7.90 3.64 20.41
CA GLU A 58 7.14 4.58 19.56
C GLU A 58 7.94 5.01 18.33
N ILE A 59 9.22 5.36 18.53
CA ILE A 59 10.12 5.71 17.44
C ILE A 59 10.26 4.52 16.48
N ALA A 60 10.58 3.33 16.99
CA ALA A 60 10.73 2.13 16.17
C ALA A 60 9.45 1.79 15.40
N ASN A 61 8.28 1.90 16.04
CA ASN A 61 7.00 1.64 15.40
C ASN A 61 6.74 2.63 14.25
N THR A 62 6.98 3.93 14.48
CA THR A 62 6.85 4.98 13.46
C THR A 62 7.76 4.72 12.26
N TYR A 63 9.01 4.30 12.51
CA TYR A 63 9.96 3.95 11.44
C TYR A 63 9.52 2.72 10.64
N ILE A 64 9.02 1.68 11.32
CA ILE A 64 8.55 0.46 10.68
C ILE A 64 7.31 0.72 9.82
N GLU A 65 6.36 1.52 10.33
CA GLU A 65 5.16 1.93 9.59
C GLU A 65 5.54 2.71 8.33
N LEU A 66 6.46 3.68 8.44
CA LEU A 66 6.95 4.41 7.29
C LEU A 66 7.62 3.48 6.27
N LEU A 67 8.52 2.61 6.72
CA LEU A 67 9.23 1.69 5.83
C LEU A 67 8.25 0.78 5.11
N SER A 68 7.21 0.30 5.81
CA SER A 68 6.14 -0.49 5.20
C SER A 68 5.42 0.27 4.10
N MET A 69 4.99 1.51 4.38
CA MET A 69 4.35 2.37 3.38
C MET A 69 5.26 2.62 2.19
N PHE A 70 6.54 2.93 2.42
CA PHE A 70 7.52 3.14 1.36
C PHE A 70 7.69 1.91 0.47
N PHE A 71 7.74 0.71 1.05
CA PHE A 71 7.84 -0.53 0.27
C PHE A 71 6.57 -0.83 -0.53
N ASP A 72 5.39 -0.56 0.03
CA ASP A 72 4.13 -0.66 -0.71
C ASP A 72 4.11 0.27 -1.92
N GLU A 73 4.53 1.53 -1.76
CA GLU A 73 4.66 2.50 -2.86
C GLU A 73 5.66 2.03 -3.93
N CYS A 74 6.80 1.48 -3.53
CA CYS A 74 7.76 0.91 -4.47
C CYS A 74 7.15 -0.25 -5.28
N ILE A 75 6.37 -1.12 -4.64
CA ILE A 75 5.69 -2.22 -5.31
C ILE A 75 4.65 -1.69 -6.32
N PHE A 76 3.86 -0.68 -5.96
CA PHE A 76 2.90 -0.08 -6.87
C PHE A 76 3.57 0.61 -8.05
N ALA A 77 4.65 1.35 -7.80
CA ALA A 77 5.46 1.96 -8.84
C ALA A 77 6.02 0.90 -9.79
N LEU A 78 6.67 -0.16 -9.27
CA LEU A 78 7.21 -1.26 -10.07
C LEU A 78 6.14 -1.94 -10.94
N ARG A 79 4.93 -2.12 -10.41
CA ARG A 79 3.81 -2.67 -11.18
C ARG A 79 3.36 -1.72 -12.29
N ALA A 80 3.29 -0.42 -12.01
CA ALA A 80 2.98 0.58 -13.02
C ALA A 80 4.06 0.63 -14.12
N PHE A 81 5.34 0.54 -13.75
CA PHE A 81 6.47 0.46 -14.69
C PHE A 81 6.40 -0.76 -15.57
N ALA A 82 6.18 -1.94 -14.98
CA ALA A 82 6.13 -3.20 -15.71
C ALA A 82 4.93 -3.25 -16.66
N VAL A 83 3.81 -2.64 -16.24
CA VAL A 83 2.69 -2.40 -17.14
C VAL A 83 3.12 -1.47 -18.28
N TRP A 84 3.97 -0.48 -18.06
CA TRP A 84 4.31 0.56 -19.04
C TRP A 84 5.43 0.29 -20.04
N GLU A 85 6.00 -0.91 -20.01
CA GLU A 85 7.18 -1.42 -20.73
C GLU A 85 7.54 -0.78 -22.09
N ARG A 86 6.53 -0.45 -22.91
CA ARG A 86 6.71 0.09 -24.26
C ARG A 86 6.89 1.61 -24.35
N GLU A 87 6.42 2.41 -23.38
CA GLU A 87 6.51 3.88 -23.46
C GLU A 87 7.34 4.43 -22.29
N ARG A 88 8.46 5.10 -22.60
CA ARG A 88 9.40 5.62 -21.58
C ARG A 88 8.87 6.84 -20.82
N TRP A 89 7.94 7.61 -21.40
CA TRP A 89 7.49 8.88 -20.84
C TRP A 89 6.78 8.74 -19.47
N PRO A 90 5.80 7.84 -19.29
CA PRO A 90 5.08 7.74 -18.02
C PRO A 90 5.95 7.14 -16.91
N ALA A 91 6.91 6.29 -17.29
CA ALA A 91 7.93 5.81 -16.39
C ALA A 91 8.78 6.96 -15.83
N ILE A 92 9.37 7.79 -16.71
CA ILE A 92 10.18 8.94 -16.28
C ILE A 92 9.36 9.87 -15.37
N PHE A 93 8.10 10.14 -15.75
CA PHE A 93 7.21 10.96 -14.95
C PHE A 93 6.94 10.35 -13.56
N ALA A 94 6.72 9.04 -13.46
CA ALA A 94 6.55 8.35 -12.17
C ALA A 94 7.81 8.45 -11.30
N ILE A 95 9.01 8.23 -11.87
CA ILE A 95 10.28 8.35 -11.12
C ILE A 95 10.46 9.77 -10.58
N VAL A 96 10.27 10.78 -11.43
CA VAL A 96 10.42 12.19 -11.03
C VAL A 96 9.46 12.55 -9.90
N ASN A 97 8.21 12.10 -9.99
CA ASN A 97 7.22 12.31 -8.94
C ASN A 97 7.65 11.62 -7.63
N ILE A 98 8.04 10.33 -7.67
CA ILE A 98 8.52 9.61 -6.48
C ILE A 98 9.65 10.39 -5.79
N ILE A 99 10.65 10.86 -6.54
CA ILE A 99 11.75 11.66 -6.00
C ILE A 99 11.24 12.97 -5.38
N ALA A 100 10.30 13.65 -6.05
CA ALA A 100 9.72 14.89 -5.56
C ALA A 100 8.96 14.70 -4.23
N TYR A 101 8.36 13.53 -3.99
CA TYR A 101 7.67 13.21 -2.75
C TYR A 101 8.60 12.68 -1.65
N LEU A 102 9.71 12.03 -2.00
CA LEU A 102 10.69 11.56 -1.00
C LEU A 102 11.35 12.71 -0.24
N VAL A 103 11.60 13.84 -0.90
CA VAL A 103 12.21 15.03 -0.26
C VAL A 103 11.38 15.55 0.94
N PRO A 104 10.09 15.91 0.80
CA PRO A 104 9.29 16.37 1.93
C PRO A 104 9.09 15.31 3.01
N ILE A 105 9.03 14.02 2.64
CA ILE A 105 9.00 12.91 3.61
C ILE A 105 10.26 12.96 4.46
N ILE A 106 11.45 12.94 3.85
CA ILE A 106 12.75 12.97 4.57
C ILE A 106 12.87 14.21 5.46
N ILE A 107 12.42 15.37 4.99
CA ILE A 107 12.42 16.61 5.79
C ILE A 107 11.52 16.45 7.01
N CYS A 108 10.32 15.91 6.85
CA CYS A 108 9.40 15.66 7.95
C CYS A 108 9.97 14.65 8.96
N PHE A 109 10.71 13.63 8.51
CA PHE A 109 11.39 12.69 9.39
C PHE A 109 12.47 13.33 10.24
N LYS A 110 13.34 14.13 9.62
CA LYS A 110 14.38 14.87 10.36
C LYS A 110 13.77 15.75 11.43
N GLU A 111 12.63 16.37 11.14
CA GLU A 111 11.96 17.20 12.11
C GLU A 111 11.25 16.39 13.21
N PHE A 112 10.66 15.25 12.85
CA PHE A 112 10.03 14.32 13.81
C PHE A 112 11.01 13.92 14.92
N ASP A 113 12.20 13.45 14.56
CA ASP A 113 13.25 13.05 15.52
C ASP A 113 13.61 14.18 16.51
N SER A 114 13.67 15.42 16.03
CA SER A 114 13.99 16.58 16.88
C SER A 114 12.86 17.02 17.81
N SER A 115 11.61 16.67 17.49
CA SER A 115 10.41 17.16 18.17
C SER A 115 9.84 16.20 19.20
N VAL A 116 10.17 14.90 19.12
CA VAL A 116 9.82 13.92 20.14
C VAL A 116 10.71 14.21 21.36
N SER A 117 10.27 15.06 22.29
CA SER A 117 10.94 15.27 23.59
C SER A 117 9.99 15.12 24.78
N GLY A 118 8.84 14.49 24.58
CA GLY A 118 7.78 14.36 25.59
C GLY A 118 7.93 13.14 26.52
N GLU A 119 7.15 13.17 27.59
CA GLU A 119 6.93 12.04 28.50
C GLU A 119 6.24 10.86 27.77
N CYS A 120 6.47 9.63 28.22
CA CYS A 120 5.93 8.40 27.64
C CYS A 120 4.42 8.40 27.80
N TRP A 121 3.72 8.15 26.70
CA TRP A 121 2.26 8.16 26.67
C TRP A 121 1.69 6.82 27.12
N ILE A 122 0.60 6.89 27.88
CA ILE A 122 -0.20 5.71 28.19
C ILE A 122 -0.94 5.33 26.89
N PRO A 123 -0.78 4.09 26.39
CA PRO A 123 -1.46 3.64 25.18
C PRO A 123 -2.99 3.81 25.33
N GLY A 124 -3.60 4.54 24.40
CA GLY A 124 -5.05 4.75 24.34
C GLY A 124 -5.52 6.19 24.58
N VAL A 125 -4.66 7.06 25.11
CA VAL A 125 -4.91 8.51 25.10
C VAL A 125 -4.03 9.09 24.01
N PHE A 126 -4.62 9.46 22.86
CA PHE A 126 -3.89 10.14 21.78
C PHE A 126 -3.15 11.33 22.38
N GLY A 127 -1.84 11.15 22.55
CA GLY A 127 -1.01 12.11 23.22
C GLY A 127 -1.06 13.44 22.52
N TYR A 128 -0.83 14.49 23.29
CA TYR A 128 -0.66 15.86 22.83
C TYR A 128 0.60 15.96 21.95
N LEU A 129 0.62 15.27 20.80
CA LEU A 129 1.46 15.63 19.68
C LEU A 129 1.19 17.11 19.47
N GLY A 130 2.23 17.92 19.66
CA GLY A 130 2.14 19.35 19.47
C GLY A 130 1.42 19.61 18.15
N THR A 131 0.46 20.54 18.15
CA THR A 131 -0.39 20.85 16.98
C THR A 131 0.42 21.06 15.70
N LYS A 132 1.67 21.54 15.84
CA LYS A 132 2.65 21.73 14.78
C LYS A 132 3.21 20.43 14.18
N LEU A 133 3.40 19.36 14.97
CA LEU A 133 3.86 18.06 14.46
C LEU A 133 2.73 17.34 13.72
N ARG A 134 1.52 17.44 14.27
CA ARG A 134 0.30 16.86 13.68
C ARG A 134 0.03 17.39 12.28
N SER A 135 0.15 18.71 12.06
CA SER A 135 -0.06 19.30 10.73
C SER A 135 0.96 18.81 9.70
N LYS A 136 2.21 18.56 10.10
CA LYS A 136 3.27 18.07 9.20
C LYS A 136 3.03 16.62 8.79
N VAL A 137 2.67 15.79 9.75
CA VAL A 137 2.29 14.39 9.49
C VAL A 137 1.12 14.34 8.50
N TYR A 138 0.11 15.21 8.65
CA TYR A 138 -0.99 15.30 7.68
C TYR A 138 -0.57 15.74 6.29
N VAL A 139 0.40 16.65 6.17
CA VAL A 139 0.97 17.03 4.87
C VAL A 139 1.66 15.84 4.21
N VAL A 140 2.43 15.04 4.97
CA VAL A 140 3.09 13.84 4.45
C VAL A 140 2.06 12.80 3.97
N TYR A 141 1.05 12.50 4.78
CA TYR A 141 -0.02 11.58 4.39
C TYR A 141 -0.79 12.08 3.17
N GLY A 142 -1.09 13.38 3.10
CA GLY A 142 -1.74 13.97 1.94
C GLY A 142 -0.91 13.84 0.66
N LEU A 143 0.41 14.05 0.76
CA LEU A 143 1.33 13.86 -0.36
C LEU A 143 1.36 12.39 -0.82
N LEU A 144 1.44 11.44 0.11
CA LEU A 144 1.36 10.00 -0.19
C LEU A 144 0.06 9.64 -0.91
N ALA A 145 -1.10 10.10 -0.41
CA ALA A 145 -2.39 9.85 -1.05
C ALA A 145 -2.47 10.42 -2.47
N VAL A 146 -1.82 11.56 -2.74
CA VAL A 146 -1.72 12.12 -4.11
C VAL A 146 -0.87 11.22 -5.01
N VAL A 147 0.22 10.63 -4.50
CA VAL A 147 1.04 9.67 -5.25
C VAL A 147 0.22 8.44 -5.63
N GLU A 148 -0.48 7.85 -4.65
CA GLU A 148 -1.33 6.67 -4.88
C GLU A 148 -2.39 6.96 -5.95
N LEU A 149 -3.06 8.12 -5.84
CA LEU A 149 -4.07 8.56 -6.80
C LEU A 149 -3.47 8.74 -8.20
N GLN A 150 -2.27 9.30 -8.30
CA GLN A 150 -1.57 9.48 -9.57
C GLN A 150 -1.22 8.14 -10.22
N ILE A 151 -0.71 7.17 -9.45
CA ILE A 151 -0.42 5.81 -9.94
C ILE A 151 -1.71 5.13 -10.41
N LEU A 152 -2.80 5.25 -9.63
CA LEU A 152 -4.11 4.73 -10.00
C LEU A 152 -4.61 5.33 -11.32
N PHE A 153 -4.49 6.65 -11.50
CA PHE A 153 -4.87 7.33 -12.74
C PHE A 153 -4.02 6.89 -13.93
N LEU A 154 -2.72 6.68 -13.75
CA LEU A 154 -1.86 6.14 -14.81
C LEU A 154 -2.34 4.75 -15.23
N LEU A 155 -2.53 3.84 -14.27
CA LEU A 155 -3.03 2.48 -14.56
C LEU A 155 -4.40 2.52 -15.26
N LEU A 156 -5.32 3.37 -14.79
CA LEU A 156 -6.64 3.55 -15.39
C LEU A 156 -6.54 4.09 -16.82
N TYR A 157 -5.72 5.12 -17.04
CA TYR A 157 -5.50 5.71 -18.36
C TYR A 157 -5.07 4.64 -19.37
N ARG A 158 -4.15 3.75 -18.98
CA ARG A 158 -3.73 2.65 -19.86
C ARG A 158 -4.75 1.55 -20.00
N ALA A 159 -5.52 1.23 -18.96
CA ALA A 159 -6.63 0.31 -19.09
C ALA A 159 -7.64 0.82 -20.16
N VAL A 160 -7.89 2.13 -20.19
CA VAL A 160 -8.81 2.77 -21.16
C VAL A 160 -8.20 2.87 -22.56
N LYS A 161 -6.96 3.36 -22.67
CA LYS A 161 -6.29 3.59 -23.96
C LYS A 161 -5.80 2.29 -24.62
N GLY A 162 -5.51 1.27 -23.80
CA GLY A 162 -4.76 0.07 -24.17
C GLY A 162 -5.21 -0.58 -25.47
N HIS A 163 -6.48 -0.97 -25.62
CA HIS A 163 -6.94 -1.78 -26.76
C HIS A 163 -8.43 -1.55 -27.08
N GLY A 164 -8.77 -0.49 -27.81
CA GLY A 164 -10.09 -0.37 -28.46
C GLY A 164 -11.32 -0.37 -27.53
N GLY A 165 -11.14 -0.01 -26.25
CA GLY A 165 -12.18 -0.01 -25.22
C GLY A 165 -11.97 -1.09 -24.15
N TRP A 166 -12.79 -1.06 -23.10
CA TRP A 166 -12.74 -1.91 -21.89
C TRP A 166 -12.64 -3.43 -22.11
N LYS A 167 -12.75 -3.89 -23.35
CA LYS A 167 -12.98 -5.29 -23.73
C LYS A 167 -11.73 -6.17 -23.65
N THR A 168 -10.67 -5.73 -22.97
CA THR A 168 -9.50 -6.58 -22.76
C THR A 168 -9.76 -7.55 -21.63
N ASP A 169 -9.81 -8.84 -21.97
CA ASP A 169 -9.83 -9.99 -21.05
C ASP A 169 -8.50 -10.16 -20.27
N ASN A 170 -7.70 -9.09 -20.16
CA ASN A 170 -6.48 -9.05 -19.38
C ASN A 170 -6.82 -9.04 -17.89
N ARG A 171 -7.09 -10.25 -17.37
CA ARG A 171 -7.31 -10.54 -15.95
C ARG A 171 -6.26 -9.89 -15.05
N LEU A 172 -5.02 -9.79 -15.53
CA LEU A 172 -3.92 -9.12 -14.84
C LEU A 172 -4.18 -7.62 -14.60
N MET A 173 -4.54 -6.87 -15.64
CA MET A 173 -4.80 -5.43 -15.54
C MET A 173 -6.00 -5.16 -14.63
N ARG A 174 -7.06 -5.98 -14.75
CA ARG A 174 -8.24 -5.88 -13.88
C ARG A 174 -7.88 -6.12 -12.41
N GLY A 175 -7.10 -7.18 -12.14
CA GLY A 175 -6.60 -7.46 -10.80
C GLY A 175 -5.77 -6.30 -10.26
N LEU A 176 -4.79 -5.80 -11.03
CA LEU A 176 -3.99 -4.65 -10.65
C LEU A 176 -4.85 -3.43 -10.33
N LEU A 177 -5.83 -3.09 -11.16
CA LEU A 177 -6.68 -1.92 -10.94
C LEU A 177 -7.54 -2.08 -9.68
N GLN A 178 -8.17 -3.23 -9.49
CA GLN A 178 -8.98 -3.52 -8.29
C GLN A 178 -8.13 -3.45 -7.01
N HIS A 179 -6.92 -3.98 -7.08
CA HIS A 179 -5.96 -3.98 -5.99
C HIS A 179 -5.50 -2.58 -5.60
N ASN A 180 -5.13 -1.73 -6.57
CA ASN A 180 -4.76 -0.34 -6.32
C ASN A 180 -5.95 0.48 -5.83
N LEU A 181 -7.13 0.27 -6.40
CA LEU A 181 -8.34 0.97 -6.02
C LEU A 181 -8.74 0.65 -4.56
N LEU A 182 -8.63 -0.62 -4.18
CA LEU A 182 -8.96 -1.06 -2.83
C LEU A 182 -7.93 -0.53 -1.83
N TYR A 183 -6.64 -0.57 -2.15
CA TYR A 183 -5.59 0.04 -1.34
C TYR A 183 -5.81 1.55 -1.15
N PHE A 184 -6.05 2.28 -2.24
CA PHE A 184 -6.37 3.71 -2.20
C PHE A 184 -7.62 3.98 -1.35
N SER A 185 -8.65 3.14 -1.47
CA SER A 185 -9.87 3.30 -0.66
C SER A 185 -9.62 3.11 0.84
N SER A 186 -8.73 2.17 1.22
CA SER A 186 -8.34 1.98 2.62
C SER A 186 -7.51 3.15 3.15
N SER A 187 -6.56 3.68 2.36
CA SER A 187 -5.79 4.89 2.72
C SER A 187 -6.68 6.11 2.86
N PHE A 188 -7.68 6.26 1.98
CA PHE A 188 -8.57 7.42 1.96
C PHE A 188 -9.62 7.40 3.08
N GLY A 189 -10.11 6.21 3.50
CA GLY A 189 -11.03 6.09 4.64
C GLY A 189 -10.48 6.75 5.90
N TRP A 190 -9.17 6.56 6.14
CA TRP A 190 -8.42 7.20 7.22
C TRP A 190 -8.32 8.72 7.07
N PHE A 191 -8.02 9.20 5.86
CA PHE A 191 -7.99 10.63 5.57
C PHE A 191 -9.35 11.29 5.81
N SER A 192 -10.45 10.61 5.50
CA SER A 192 -11.82 11.09 5.75
C SER A 192 -12.13 11.24 7.24
N HIS A 193 -11.58 10.37 8.09
CA HIS A 193 -11.77 10.46 9.54
C HIS A 193 -11.01 11.67 10.13
N ILE A 194 -9.81 11.92 9.59
CA ILE A 194 -8.96 13.07 9.95
C ILE A 194 -9.54 14.40 9.44
N THR A 195 -10.13 14.41 8.25
CA THR A 195 -10.64 15.65 7.63
C THR A 195 -11.89 16.20 8.29
N LYS A 196 -12.64 15.42 9.09
CA LYS A 196 -13.71 15.94 9.98
C LYS A 196 -13.26 17.14 10.82
N TYR A 197 -11.96 17.29 11.08
CA TYR A 197 -11.35 18.41 11.83
C TYR A 197 -10.81 19.58 10.97
N LEU A 198 -10.78 19.46 9.63
CA LEU A 198 -10.22 20.45 8.70
C LEU A 198 -11.24 20.78 7.59
N LEU A 199 -12.29 21.49 7.97
CA LEU A 199 -13.50 21.83 7.18
C LEU A 199 -13.24 22.55 5.83
N HIS A 200 -12.02 23.00 5.54
CA HIS A 200 -11.72 23.74 4.30
C HIS A 200 -11.05 22.91 3.18
N ILE A 201 -10.54 21.70 3.45
CA ILE A 201 -10.02 20.76 2.43
C ILE A 201 -11.15 19.84 1.90
N TYR A 202 -12.29 19.82 2.60
CA TYR A 202 -13.47 18.99 2.36
C TYR A 202 -14.01 19.00 0.93
N LEU A 203 -13.91 20.12 0.20
CA LEU A 203 -14.54 20.23 -1.13
C LEU A 203 -13.75 19.49 -2.24
N LEU A 204 -12.42 19.42 -2.11
CA LEU A 204 -11.55 18.68 -3.04
C LEU A 204 -11.43 17.20 -2.67
N GLY A 205 -11.45 16.88 -1.37
CA GLY A 205 -11.48 15.50 -0.89
C GLY A 205 -12.81 14.79 -1.19
N ALA A 206 -13.94 15.47 -0.95
CA ALA A 206 -15.26 14.87 -1.19
C ALA A 206 -15.52 14.56 -2.66
N THR A 207 -15.00 15.37 -3.59
CA THR A 207 -15.11 15.14 -5.04
C THR A 207 -14.22 13.99 -5.49
N ALA A 208 -12.98 13.89 -5.00
CA ALA A 208 -12.11 12.73 -5.25
C ALA A 208 -12.69 11.43 -4.65
N PHE A 209 -13.30 11.52 -3.47
CA PHE A 209 -13.96 10.40 -2.78
C PHE A 209 -15.21 9.92 -3.51
N THR A 210 -16.12 10.82 -3.88
CA THR A 210 -17.31 10.45 -4.67
C THR A 210 -16.90 9.89 -6.02
N LEU A 211 -15.86 10.44 -6.66
CA LEU A 211 -15.31 9.85 -7.88
C LEU A 211 -14.75 8.45 -7.63
N GLY A 212 -14.00 8.25 -6.55
CA GLY A 212 -13.46 6.94 -6.15
C GLY A 212 -14.54 5.91 -5.84
N VAL A 213 -15.58 6.28 -5.09
CA VAL A 213 -16.73 5.40 -4.78
C VAL A 213 -17.54 5.07 -6.02
N VAL A 214 -17.79 6.06 -6.90
CA VAL A 214 -18.49 5.85 -8.17
C VAL A 214 -17.67 4.96 -9.10
N LEU A 215 -16.35 5.17 -9.21
CA LEU A 215 -15.45 4.28 -9.95
C LEU A 215 -15.43 2.88 -9.32
N THR A 216 -15.39 2.76 -8.01
CA THR A 216 -15.41 1.45 -7.32
C THR A 216 -16.73 0.70 -7.53
N ALA A 217 -17.87 1.40 -7.49
CA ALA A 217 -19.19 0.86 -7.73
C ALA A 217 -19.42 0.45 -9.20
N ILE A 218 -18.82 1.19 -10.15
CA ILE A 218 -18.89 0.84 -11.57
C ILE A 218 -18.00 -0.36 -11.91
N PHE A 219 -16.91 -0.59 -11.16
CA PHE A 219 -15.84 -1.52 -11.55
C PHE A 219 -15.78 -2.83 -10.74
N LEU A 220 -16.45 -2.91 -9.59
CA LEU A 220 -16.55 -4.14 -8.81
C LEU A 220 -17.82 -4.92 -9.13
N PRO A 221 -17.74 -6.25 -9.38
CA PRO A 221 -18.92 -7.08 -9.49
C PRO A 221 -19.72 -7.09 -8.17
N PHE A 222 -21.04 -7.28 -8.31
CA PHE A 222 -22.10 -7.01 -7.33
C PHE A 222 -21.93 -7.53 -5.88
N PRO A 223 -21.15 -8.59 -5.53
CA PRO A 223 -20.92 -8.90 -4.12
C PRO A 223 -19.83 -8.05 -3.45
N PHE A 224 -18.86 -7.52 -4.20
CA PHE A 224 -17.73 -6.77 -3.62
C PHE A 224 -18.05 -5.31 -3.33
N ALA A 225 -18.89 -4.68 -4.15
CA ALA A 225 -19.36 -3.32 -3.90
C ALA A 225 -20.12 -3.23 -2.56
N HIS A 226 -20.86 -4.28 -2.20
CA HIS A 226 -21.60 -4.33 -0.94
C HIS A 226 -20.69 -4.54 0.27
N VAL A 227 -19.64 -5.36 0.16
CA VAL A 227 -18.65 -5.56 1.24
C VAL A 227 -17.81 -4.30 1.46
N VAL A 228 -17.39 -3.63 0.39
CA VAL A 228 -16.67 -2.35 0.50
C VAL A 228 -17.60 -1.26 1.06
N ALA A 229 -18.87 -1.21 0.63
CA ALA A 229 -19.83 -0.25 1.16
C ALA A 229 -20.13 -0.49 2.65
N GLU A 230 -20.33 -1.74 3.09
CA GLU A 230 -20.54 -2.05 4.51
C GLU A 230 -19.28 -1.82 5.35
N PHE A 231 -18.10 -2.14 4.84
CA PHE A 231 -16.83 -1.87 5.53
C PHE A 231 -16.58 -0.36 5.70
N VAL A 232 -16.80 0.41 4.63
CA VAL A 232 -16.70 1.89 4.65
C VAL A 232 -17.78 2.50 5.56
N TYR A 233 -19.01 1.97 5.55
CA TYR A 233 -20.10 2.40 6.42
C TYR A 233 -19.80 2.10 7.90
N SER A 234 -19.26 0.92 8.20
CA SER A 234 -18.82 0.52 9.54
C SER A 234 -17.69 1.39 10.08
N GLN A 235 -16.75 1.83 9.22
CA GLN A 235 -15.69 2.77 9.62
C GLN A 235 -16.21 4.20 9.85
N PHE A 236 -17.32 4.59 9.23
CA PHE A 236 -17.84 5.96 9.34
C PHE A 236 -18.74 6.20 10.57
N VAL A 237 -19.32 5.13 11.13
CA VAL A 237 -20.38 5.18 12.17
C VAL A 237 -19.88 4.77 13.56
N GLY A 238 -18.71 4.14 13.70
CA GLY A 238 -18.17 3.76 15.01
C GLY A 238 -17.42 4.91 15.72
N ASP A 239 -17.94 5.38 16.86
CA ASP A 239 -17.35 6.45 17.68
C ASP A 239 -16.12 6.02 18.54
N ASP A 240 -15.56 4.82 18.34
CA ASP A 240 -14.48 4.27 19.18
C ASP A 240 -13.09 4.42 18.52
N TYR A 241 -12.39 5.46 18.95
CA TYR A 241 -11.09 5.95 18.46
C TYR A 241 -9.86 5.04 18.72
N LEU A 242 -10.02 3.90 19.40
CA LEU A 242 -8.89 3.12 19.92
C LEU A 242 -8.34 2.06 18.94
N PHE A 243 -9.09 1.73 17.89
CA PHE A 243 -8.79 0.56 17.02
C PHE A 243 -8.45 0.91 15.56
N ASP A 244 -8.40 2.19 15.20
CA ASP A 244 -8.49 2.59 13.79
C ASP A 244 -7.15 2.52 13.03
N SER A 245 -6.00 2.78 13.67
CA SER A 245 -4.68 2.71 13.00
C SER A 245 -4.17 1.28 12.86
N SER A 246 -4.32 0.48 13.92
CA SER A 246 -3.87 -0.92 13.93
C SER A 246 -4.72 -1.79 13.00
N SER A 247 -6.03 -1.54 12.90
CA SER A 247 -6.89 -2.28 11.97
C SER A 247 -6.55 -1.97 10.51
N GLN A 248 -6.20 -0.73 10.18
CA GLN A 248 -5.70 -0.37 8.84
C GLN A 248 -4.45 -1.17 8.48
N VAL A 249 -3.43 -1.17 9.35
CA VAL A 249 -2.17 -1.91 9.10
C VAL A 249 -2.43 -3.39 8.88
N ILE A 250 -3.35 -3.98 9.68
CA ILE A 250 -3.75 -5.39 9.53
C ILE A 250 -4.50 -5.61 8.21
N VAL A 251 -5.46 -4.75 7.88
CA VAL A 251 -6.26 -4.85 6.65
C VAL A 251 -5.35 -4.69 5.43
N GLN A 252 -4.48 -3.69 5.43
CA GLN A 252 -3.49 -3.45 4.38
C GLN A 252 -2.54 -4.63 4.21
N ALA A 253 -1.99 -5.19 5.31
CA ALA A 253 -1.16 -6.39 5.26
C ALA A 253 -1.91 -7.60 4.67
N VAL A 254 -3.17 -7.83 5.09
CA VAL A 254 -4.01 -8.91 4.57
C VAL A 254 -4.31 -8.73 3.08
N LEU A 255 -4.59 -7.49 2.67
CA LEU A 255 -4.88 -7.15 1.27
C LEU A 255 -3.66 -7.30 0.39
N VAL A 256 -2.50 -6.78 0.80
CA VAL A 256 -1.22 -6.94 0.10
C VAL A 256 -0.87 -8.43 -0.04
N THR A 257 -1.05 -9.21 1.03
CA THR A 257 -0.80 -10.66 1.02
C THR A 257 -1.74 -11.39 0.05
N ARG A 258 -3.04 -11.08 0.07
CA ARG A 258 -4.03 -11.67 -0.85
C ARG A 258 -3.74 -11.31 -2.31
N MET A 259 -3.52 -10.04 -2.55
CA MET A 259 -3.20 -9.45 -3.86
C MET A 259 -2.00 -10.14 -4.50
N HIS A 260 -0.94 -10.36 -3.72
CA HIS A 260 0.26 -11.01 -4.23
C HIS A 260 0.05 -12.51 -4.45
N ARG A 261 -0.63 -13.19 -3.53
CA ARG A 261 -0.97 -14.62 -3.68
C ARG A 261 -1.75 -14.86 -4.97
N ASP A 262 -2.68 -13.98 -5.32
CA ASP A 262 -3.50 -14.12 -6.53
C ASP A 262 -2.70 -13.83 -7.81
N PHE A 263 -1.75 -12.89 -7.76
CA PHE A 263 -0.78 -12.66 -8.84
C PHE A 263 0.08 -13.91 -9.10
N TRP A 264 0.62 -14.54 -8.04
CA TRP A 264 1.41 -15.76 -8.17
C TRP A 264 0.60 -16.94 -8.69
N ARG A 265 -0.65 -17.08 -8.24
CA ARG A 265 -1.56 -18.12 -8.76
C ARG A 265 -1.84 -17.95 -10.25
N SER A 266 -1.97 -16.70 -10.73
CA SER A 266 -2.14 -16.40 -12.15
C SER A 266 -0.96 -16.84 -13.00
N ASN A 267 0.27 -16.80 -12.47
CA ASN A 267 1.46 -17.20 -13.21
C ASN A 267 1.57 -18.73 -13.35
N ARG A 268 1.02 -19.48 -12.38
CA ARG A 268 1.08 -20.96 -12.34
C ARG A 268 0.16 -21.66 -13.35
N THR A 269 -0.88 -20.98 -13.86
CA THR A 269 -1.80 -21.62 -14.82
C THR A 269 -1.20 -21.78 -16.23
N SER A 270 0.00 -21.24 -16.50
CA SER A 270 0.68 -21.32 -17.80
C SER A 270 1.60 -22.54 -17.95
N CYS A 271 1.33 -23.67 -17.28
CA CYS A 271 2.17 -24.88 -17.32
C CYS A 271 2.22 -25.62 -18.68
N GLY A 272 2.01 -24.94 -19.82
CA GLY A 272 1.92 -25.59 -21.11
C GLY A 272 2.18 -24.68 -22.31
N THR A 273 3.35 -24.06 -22.39
CA THR A 273 4.13 -23.79 -23.63
C THR A 273 5.38 -23.01 -23.26
N HIS A 274 6.56 -23.58 -23.56
CA HIS A 274 7.84 -23.27 -22.91
C HIS A 274 8.54 -21.98 -23.37
N THR A 275 7.82 -20.91 -23.71
CA THR A 275 8.43 -19.69 -24.28
C THR A 275 7.91 -18.36 -23.74
N ASP A 276 6.97 -18.35 -22.80
CA ASP A 276 6.45 -17.09 -22.27
C ASP A 276 7.22 -16.60 -21.04
N ILE A 277 7.83 -15.43 -21.21
CA ILE A 277 8.61 -14.69 -20.22
C ILE A 277 7.71 -14.38 -19.03
N SER A 278 7.98 -15.02 -17.89
CA SER A 278 7.22 -14.78 -16.66
C SER A 278 7.54 -13.38 -16.12
N PHE A 279 6.51 -12.66 -15.66
CA PHE A 279 6.63 -11.31 -15.08
C PHE A 279 7.57 -11.24 -13.86
N THR A 280 7.86 -12.38 -13.23
CA THR A 280 8.76 -12.48 -12.07
C THR A 280 10.24 -12.55 -12.46
N THR A 281 10.54 -12.79 -13.74
CA THR A 281 11.92 -12.83 -14.27
C THR A 281 12.40 -11.45 -14.76
N TRP A 282 11.54 -10.43 -14.75
CA TRP A 282 11.81 -9.09 -15.29
C TRP A 282 12.95 -8.31 -14.63
N MET A 283 13.48 -8.77 -13.50
CA MET A 283 14.66 -8.15 -12.87
C MET A 283 15.96 -8.95 -13.03
N ALA A 284 15.93 -10.12 -13.67
CA ALA A 284 17.10 -10.98 -13.82
C ALA A 284 17.60 -11.12 -15.27
N ALA A 285 16.86 -10.62 -16.26
CA ALA A 285 17.36 -10.58 -17.63
C ALA A 285 18.35 -9.42 -17.79
N VAL A 286 19.61 -9.66 -17.40
CA VAL A 286 20.75 -8.92 -17.95
C VAL A 286 20.66 -9.10 -19.47
N PRO A 287 20.51 -8.03 -20.26
CA PRO A 287 20.56 -8.18 -21.70
C PRO A 287 21.94 -8.72 -22.05
N ASP A 288 21.99 -9.89 -22.69
CA ASP A 288 23.21 -10.35 -23.35
C ASP A 288 23.58 -9.28 -24.39
N ILE A 289 24.57 -8.47 -24.03
CA ILE A 289 25.18 -7.49 -24.94
C ILE A 289 25.96 -8.31 -25.96
N ILE A 290 25.38 -8.50 -27.15
CA ILE A 290 26.08 -8.98 -28.35
C ILE A 290 26.51 -7.76 -29.17
#